data_AF-A0A0K1PSW9-F1
#
_entry.id   AF-A0A0K1PSW9-F1
#
_cell.length_a   1.000
_cell.length_b   1.000
_cell.length_c   1.000
_cell.angle_alpha   90.00
_cell.angle_beta   90.00
_cell.angle_gamma   90.00
#
_symmetry.space_group_name_H-M   'P 1'
#
loop_
_entity.id
_entity.type
_entity.pdbx_description
1 polymer ?
#
loop_
_entity_poly.entity_id
_entity_poly.type
_entity_poly.pdbx_seq_one_letter_code
_entity_poly.pdbx_strand_id
1 'polypeptide(L)'
;MSKKIDRRLALRALVFGTGAVAFGRVVAACSDASTSDRIAGPGGESTSNSSKPSTPPTDGDEYVPGSSPPVDTGNAPPTLPNQSWEARARQLEDDQKRLSGPVFSAAAPGRWAGKERSHVPEVKFGTSGSYKRATVVIQHVMGANGLDAGTPDAAADAAMDAAKPDAAGDAADAGDAGDAGDGGDAGAEAGAAQVHYITTIYLRAAVDGKDTVVGLWEFASTDAAPPTVNFTLPAGVTTVTAYESCTLHGLWKTEALTVT
;
A
#
# COMPACT_ATOMS: atom_id res chain seq x y z
N MET A 1 31.07 -28.74 5.16
CA MET A 1 30.66 -28.04 6.39
C MET A 1 30.74 -26.54 6.13
N SER A 2 29.61 -25.91 5.79
CA SER A 2 29.56 -24.50 5.37
C SER A 2 28.97 -23.65 6.51
N LYS A 3 29.77 -22.73 7.06
CA LYS A 3 29.35 -21.78 8.10
C LYS A 3 28.63 -20.62 7.43
N LYS A 4 27.32 -20.49 7.67
CA LYS A 4 26.58 -19.25 7.36
C LYS A 4 26.86 -18.23 8.46
N ILE A 5 27.25 -17.03 8.04
CA ILE A 5 27.53 -15.89 8.90
C ILE A 5 26.19 -15.21 9.22
N ASP A 6 25.82 -15.20 10.49
CA ASP A 6 24.68 -14.45 11.02
C ASP A 6 25.00 -12.95 10.99
N ARG A 7 24.25 -12.18 10.20
CA ARG A 7 24.28 -10.71 10.19
C ARG A 7 23.06 -10.18 10.94
N ARG A 8 23.06 -10.32 12.26
CA ARG A 8 22.20 -9.54 13.15
C ARG A 8 22.97 -9.26 14.44
N LEU A 9 23.42 -8.02 14.63
CA LEU A 9 23.47 -7.30 15.91
C LEU A 9 24.29 -6.01 15.78
N ALA A 10 23.60 -4.87 15.90
CA ALA A 10 24.07 -3.55 16.38
C ALA A 10 22.91 -2.59 16.03
N LEU A 11 22.32 -1.79 16.91
CA LEU A 11 22.89 -1.09 18.04
C LEU A 11 21.73 -0.55 18.94
N ARG A 12 21.92 -0.67 20.26
CA ARG A 12 21.60 0.27 21.38
C ARG A 12 20.34 1.14 21.27
N ALA A 13 19.34 0.97 22.13
CA ALA A 13 19.27 1.30 23.57
C ALA A 13 19.18 2.81 23.91
N LEU A 14 18.03 3.15 24.50
CA LEU A 14 17.82 4.00 25.69
C LEU A 14 17.71 5.53 25.49
N VAL A 15 16.48 6.06 25.59
CA VAL A 15 16.15 7.24 26.41
C VAL A 15 14.71 7.10 26.94
N PHE A 16 14.59 6.98 28.26
CA PHE A 16 13.36 7.23 29.01
C PHE A 16 13.19 8.75 29.17
N GLY A 17 12.01 9.26 28.85
CA GLY A 17 11.61 10.64 29.11
C GLY A 17 10.18 10.69 29.62
N THR A 18 10.02 10.70 30.94
CA THR A 18 8.79 11.06 31.63
C THR A 18 8.51 12.55 31.44
N GLY A 19 7.40 12.89 30.80
CA GLY A 19 6.85 14.24 30.74
C GLY A 19 5.34 14.20 30.92
N ALA A 20 4.89 14.45 32.14
CA ALA A 20 3.49 14.77 32.42
C ALA A 20 3.27 16.27 32.16
N VAL A 21 2.31 16.62 31.31
CA VAL A 21 1.73 17.97 31.27
C VAL A 21 0.21 17.82 31.22
N ALA A 22 -0.43 18.32 32.27
CA ALA A 22 -1.86 18.54 32.38
C ALA A 22 -2.23 19.94 31.89
N PHE A 23 -3.54 20.23 31.87
CA PHE A 23 -4.24 21.47 31.48
C PHE A 23 -4.56 21.55 29.98
N GLY A 24 -5.79 21.81 29.54
CA GLY A 24 -7.01 22.17 30.25
C GLY A 24 -8.22 22.12 29.30
N ARG A 25 -9.41 22.01 29.88
CA ARG A 25 -10.71 22.09 29.21
C ARG A 25 -11.01 23.52 28.80
N VAL A 26 -11.41 23.77 27.56
CA VAL A 26 -12.10 25.01 27.16
C VAL A 26 -13.09 24.74 26.00
N VAL A 27 -14.37 25.00 26.33
CA VAL A 27 -15.62 25.25 25.58
C VAL A 27 -16.14 24.36 24.44
N ALA A 28 -17.42 24.03 24.61
CA ALA A 28 -18.40 23.72 23.58
C ALA A 28 -18.70 24.94 22.70
N ALA A 29 -18.98 24.70 21.42
CA ALA A 29 -19.90 25.53 20.64
C ALA A 29 -20.50 24.70 19.49
N CYS A 30 -21.79 24.41 19.61
CA CYS A 30 -22.62 24.12 18.47
C CYS A 30 -22.85 25.42 17.69
N SER A 31 -22.80 25.38 16.37
CA SER A 31 -23.49 26.36 15.51
C SER A 31 -23.88 25.67 14.21
N ASP A 32 -25.18 25.47 14.07
CA ASP A 32 -25.89 25.10 12.84
C ASP A 32 -26.00 26.32 11.90
N ALA A 33 -26.13 25.99 10.61
CA ALA A 33 -26.85 26.70 9.55
C ALA A 33 -26.37 28.07 9.03
N SER A 34 -26.05 28.10 7.72
CA SER A 34 -26.63 29.01 6.70
C SER A 34 -26.16 28.55 5.31
N THR A 35 -27.02 27.99 4.46
CA THR A 35 -27.71 28.67 3.32
C THR A 35 -26.81 29.61 2.53
N SER A 36 -26.41 29.19 1.32
CA SER A 36 -26.95 29.68 0.04
C SER A 36 -26.55 31.11 -0.27
N ASP A 37 -25.51 31.27 -1.09
CA ASP A 37 -25.43 32.30 -2.14
C ASP A 37 -24.18 32.02 -3.00
N ARG A 38 -24.37 31.37 -4.15
CA ARG A 38 -23.36 31.37 -5.23
C ARG A 38 -23.84 32.32 -6.32
N ILE A 39 -23.16 33.46 -6.35
CA ILE A 39 -23.19 34.47 -7.40
C ILE A 39 -22.78 33.81 -8.72
N ALA A 40 -23.63 33.94 -9.73
CA ALA A 40 -23.31 33.57 -11.11
C ALA A 40 -22.30 34.56 -11.69
N GLY A 41 -21.09 34.08 -11.96
CA GLY A 41 -20.07 34.77 -12.76
C GLY A 41 -20.16 34.35 -14.24
N PRO A 42 -19.91 35.27 -15.20
CA PRO A 42 -20.15 35.03 -16.62
C PRO A 42 -19.10 34.12 -17.27
N GLY A 43 -19.57 33.41 -18.29
CA GLY A 43 -18.89 32.33 -19.00
C GLY A 43 -17.46 32.62 -19.44
N GLY A 44 -16.55 31.77 -18.98
CA GLY A 44 -15.35 31.40 -19.72
C GLY A 44 -15.63 30.06 -20.40
N GLU A 45 -15.64 30.05 -21.74
CA GLU A 45 -15.59 28.84 -22.56
C GLU A 45 -14.33 28.05 -22.20
N SER A 46 -14.48 27.11 -21.26
CA SER A 46 -13.51 26.06 -21.05
C SER A 46 -13.70 25.06 -22.19
N THR A 47 -12.74 25.05 -23.11
CA THR A 47 -12.60 23.98 -24.11
C THR A 47 -12.35 22.69 -23.34
N SER A 48 -13.42 22.01 -22.99
CA SER A 48 -13.41 20.67 -22.42
C SER A 48 -12.69 19.76 -23.41
N ASN A 49 -11.42 19.51 -23.11
CA ASN A 49 -10.63 18.47 -23.73
C ASN A 49 -11.40 17.17 -23.48
N SER A 50 -12.03 16.64 -24.53
CA SER A 50 -12.79 15.39 -24.49
C SER A 50 -11.87 14.28 -24.00
N SER A 51 -11.90 14.02 -22.69
CA SER A 51 -11.30 12.86 -22.06
C SER A 51 -12.00 11.65 -22.67
N LYS A 52 -11.33 11.03 -23.65
CA LYS A 52 -11.71 9.72 -24.17
C LYS A 52 -11.96 8.83 -22.95
N PRO A 53 -13.12 8.16 -22.81
CA PRO A 53 -13.34 7.25 -21.70
C PRO A 53 -12.22 6.23 -21.72
N SER A 54 -11.34 6.29 -20.72
CA SER A 54 -10.27 5.32 -20.56
C SER A 54 -10.96 3.98 -20.39
N THR A 55 -10.69 3.04 -21.29
CA THR A 55 -11.05 1.64 -21.08
C THR A 55 -10.61 1.25 -19.67
N PRO A 56 -11.46 0.55 -18.88
CA PRO A 56 -11.08 0.11 -17.55
C PRO A 56 -9.71 -0.58 -17.60
N PRO A 57 -8.81 -0.31 -16.64
CA PRO A 57 -7.52 -0.96 -16.59
C PRO A 57 -7.71 -2.47 -16.65
N THR A 58 -7.14 -3.14 -17.64
CA THR A 58 -7.19 -4.61 -17.71
C THR A 58 -5.97 -5.19 -17.03
N ASP A 59 -6.11 -6.28 -16.28
CA ASP A 59 -5.02 -7.11 -15.71
C ASP A 59 -3.94 -7.61 -16.71
N GLY A 60 -4.07 -7.35 -18.01
CA GLY A 60 -3.28 -8.05 -19.04
C GLY A 60 -1.78 -7.76 -19.04
N ASP A 61 -1.38 -6.60 -18.59
CA ASP A 61 0.01 -6.13 -18.51
C ASP A 61 0.71 -6.57 -17.20
N GLU A 62 -0.05 -6.69 -16.11
CA GLU A 62 0.53 -6.93 -14.78
C GLU A 62 0.43 -8.39 -14.33
N TYR A 63 -0.45 -9.17 -14.95
CA TYR A 63 -0.71 -10.54 -14.56
C TYR A 63 0.41 -11.48 -15.00
N VAL A 64 1.11 -12.08 -14.04
CA VAL A 64 2.16 -13.09 -14.29
C VAL A 64 1.68 -14.44 -13.77
N PRO A 65 1.22 -15.38 -14.63
CA PRO A 65 0.70 -16.67 -14.17
C PRO A 65 1.81 -17.58 -13.64
N GLY A 66 1.47 -18.37 -12.62
CA GLY A 66 2.25 -19.52 -12.17
C GLY A 66 2.69 -19.40 -10.72
N SER A 67 3.90 -19.86 -10.43
CA SER A 67 4.53 -19.74 -9.12
C SER A 67 6.04 -19.62 -9.29
N SER A 68 6.65 -18.64 -8.63
CA SER A 68 8.09 -18.64 -8.44
C SER A 68 8.47 -19.56 -7.27
N PRO A 69 9.73 -19.99 -7.13
CA PRO A 69 10.18 -20.69 -5.94
C PRO A 69 9.84 -19.86 -4.69
N PRO A 70 9.05 -20.40 -3.74
CA PRO A 70 8.61 -19.64 -2.57
C PRO A 70 9.80 -19.19 -1.74
N VAL A 71 9.76 -17.95 -1.27
CA VAL A 71 10.55 -17.56 -0.10
C VAL A 71 10.03 -18.31 1.11
N ASP A 72 10.90 -19.06 1.78
CA ASP A 72 10.53 -19.81 2.98
C ASP A 72 10.87 -19.01 4.25
N THR A 73 9.86 -18.68 5.06
CA THR A 73 10.06 -17.97 6.34
C THR A 73 10.54 -18.87 7.49
N GLY A 74 10.85 -20.14 7.21
CA GLY A 74 11.35 -21.13 8.16
C GLY A 74 10.28 -22.10 8.66
N ASN A 75 10.74 -23.23 9.23
CA ASN A 75 9.89 -24.37 9.63
C ASN A 75 9.28 -24.27 11.03
N ALA A 76 9.67 -23.27 11.82
CA ALA A 76 9.11 -23.05 13.15
C ALA A 76 8.08 -21.92 13.09
N PRO A 77 6.96 -22.01 13.83
CA PRO A 77 6.05 -20.88 13.98
C PRO A 77 6.77 -19.67 14.58
N PRO A 78 6.40 -18.45 14.19
CA PRO A 78 6.96 -17.25 14.79
C PRO A 78 6.48 -17.07 16.24
N THR A 79 7.27 -16.38 17.05
CA THR A 79 6.83 -15.91 18.37
C THR A 79 5.85 -14.76 18.20
N LEU A 80 4.69 -14.85 18.85
CA LEU A 80 3.63 -13.85 18.77
C LEU A 80 3.32 -13.21 20.13
N PRO A 81 2.87 -11.95 20.15
CA PRO A 81 2.78 -11.04 19.00
C PRO A 81 4.17 -10.56 18.55
N ASN A 82 4.34 -10.29 17.25
CA ASN A 82 5.54 -9.65 16.72
C ASN A 82 5.30 -8.15 16.52
N GLN A 83 5.83 -7.33 17.41
CA GLN A 83 5.56 -5.89 17.43
C GLN A 83 6.01 -5.15 16.15
N SER A 84 7.11 -5.56 15.52
CA SER A 84 7.55 -4.90 14.29
C SER A 84 6.65 -5.21 13.11
N TRP A 85 6.10 -6.43 13.05
CA TRP A 85 5.12 -6.81 12.05
C TRP A 85 3.79 -6.08 12.23
N GLU A 86 3.30 -5.98 13.46
CA GLU A 86 2.09 -5.22 13.78
C GLU A 86 2.23 -3.74 13.41
N ALA A 87 3.37 -3.13 13.75
CA ALA A 87 3.64 -1.74 13.39
C ALA A 87 3.68 -1.54 11.88
N ARG A 88 4.32 -2.46 11.15
CA ARG A 88 4.42 -2.38 9.68
C ARG A 88 3.06 -2.58 8.99
N ALA A 89 2.28 -3.58 9.40
CA ALA A 89 0.95 -3.80 8.83
C ALA A 89 0.02 -2.60 9.10
N ARG A 90 0.05 -2.06 10.34
CA ARG A 90 -0.71 -0.84 10.68
C ARG A 90 -0.30 0.36 9.82
N GLN A 91 1.00 0.56 9.59
CA GLN A 91 1.47 1.63 8.70
C GLN A 91 0.86 1.50 7.30
N LEU A 92 0.87 0.29 6.71
CA LEU A 92 0.31 0.06 5.38
C LEU A 92 -1.21 0.29 5.33
N GLU A 93 -1.93 -0.13 6.38
CA GLU A 93 -3.38 0.09 6.50
C GLU A 93 -3.72 1.58 6.66
N ASP A 94 -2.94 2.31 7.47
CA ASP A 94 -3.10 3.75 7.66
C ASP A 94 -2.77 4.52 6.36
N ASP A 95 -1.72 4.12 5.64
CA ASP A 95 -1.36 4.68 4.34
C ASP A 95 -2.44 4.40 3.29
N GLN A 96 -2.97 3.18 3.21
CA GLN A 96 -4.09 2.83 2.34
C GLN A 96 -5.31 3.69 2.67
N LYS A 97 -5.67 3.80 3.95
CA LYS A 97 -6.80 4.63 4.40
C LYS A 97 -6.63 6.09 4.02
N ARG A 98 -5.43 6.63 4.16
CA ARG A 98 -5.10 8.03 3.87
C ARG A 98 -5.11 8.33 2.38
N LEU A 99 -4.59 7.43 1.54
CA LEU A 99 -4.35 7.68 0.12
C LEU A 99 -5.47 7.18 -0.79
N SER A 100 -6.15 6.10 -0.40
CA SER A 100 -7.01 5.31 -1.29
C SER A 100 -8.33 4.90 -0.65
N GLY A 101 -8.50 5.09 0.66
CA GLY A 101 -9.71 4.71 1.39
C GLY A 101 -9.66 3.26 1.90
N PRO A 102 -10.76 2.49 1.85
CA PRO A 102 -10.78 1.11 2.33
C PRO A 102 -9.73 0.20 1.64
N VAL A 103 -9.30 -0.86 2.33
CA VAL A 103 -8.46 -1.92 1.72
C VAL A 103 -9.25 -2.60 0.61
N PHE A 104 -8.62 -2.77 -0.55
CA PHE A 104 -9.24 -3.37 -1.71
C PHE A 104 -9.41 -4.89 -1.54
N SER A 105 -10.44 -5.44 -2.16
CA SER A 105 -10.64 -6.90 -2.24
C SER A 105 -11.31 -7.26 -3.56
N ALA A 106 -11.41 -8.57 -3.84
CA ALA A 106 -12.16 -9.05 -5.00
C ALA A 106 -13.61 -8.52 -5.05
N ALA A 107 -14.25 -8.36 -3.89
CA ALA A 107 -15.62 -7.87 -3.78
C ALA A 107 -15.73 -6.34 -3.77
N ALA A 108 -14.64 -5.64 -3.46
CA ALA A 108 -14.57 -4.19 -3.34
C ALA A 108 -13.25 -3.66 -3.93
N PRO A 109 -13.06 -3.73 -5.26
CA PRO A 109 -11.82 -3.33 -5.92
C PRO A 109 -11.63 -1.81 -6.00
N GLY A 110 -12.68 -1.03 -5.71
CA GLY A 110 -12.66 0.42 -5.78
C GLY A 110 -12.33 0.93 -7.17
N ARG A 111 -11.37 1.86 -7.28
CA ARG A 111 -10.92 2.42 -8.56
C ARG A 111 -10.15 1.43 -9.44
N TRP A 112 -9.78 0.27 -8.90
CA TRP A 112 -9.00 -0.76 -9.58
C TRP A 112 -9.86 -1.95 -10.03
N ALA A 113 -11.15 -1.71 -10.29
CA ALA A 113 -12.02 -2.75 -10.85
C ALA A 113 -11.44 -3.31 -12.16
N GLY A 114 -11.31 -4.63 -12.25
CA GLY A 114 -10.65 -5.34 -13.36
C GLY A 114 -9.16 -5.66 -13.13
N LYS A 115 -8.59 -5.27 -11.99
CA LYS A 115 -7.21 -5.59 -11.57
C LYS A 115 -7.12 -6.65 -10.45
N GLU A 116 -8.25 -7.25 -10.09
CA GLU A 116 -8.37 -8.13 -8.92
C GLU A 116 -7.55 -9.41 -9.09
N ARG A 117 -7.41 -9.92 -10.32
CA ARG A 117 -6.74 -11.20 -10.57
C ARG A 117 -5.24 -11.11 -10.28
N SER A 118 -4.65 -9.94 -10.47
CA SER A 118 -3.21 -9.74 -10.23
C SER A 118 -2.91 -9.36 -8.78
N HIS A 119 -3.87 -8.82 -8.02
CA HIS A 119 -3.61 -8.24 -6.69
C HIS A 119 -4.24 -9.00 -5.52
N VAL A 120 -5.35 -9.72 -5.74
CA VAL A 120 -5.96 -10.49 -4.65
C VAL A 120 -5.06 -11.70 -4.34
N PRO A 121 -4.56 -11.85 -3.10
CA PRO A 121 -3.64 -12.94 -2.80
C PRO A 121 -4.25 -14.33 -3.01
N GLU A 122 -3.53 -15.22 -3.68
CA GLU A 122 -3.88 -16.64 -3.76
C GLU A 122 -3.20 -17.40 -2.63
N VAL A 123 -4.00 -18.04 -1.76
CA VAL A 123 -3.48 -18.78 -0.61
C VAL A 123 -3.75 -20.27 -0.75
N LYS A 124 -2.70 -21.08 -0.60
CA LYS A 124 -2.78 -22.55 -0.53
C LYS A 124 -2.29 -23.03 0.83
N PHE A 125 -3.08 -23.87 1.49
CA PHE A 125 -2.70 -24.47 2.76
C PHE A 125 -2.03 -25.83 2.55
N GLY A 126 -1.09 -26.14 3.43
CA GLY A 126 -0.42 -27.43 3.47
C GLY A 126 0.17 -27.70 4.86
N THR A 127 1.02 -28.71 4.95
CA THR A 127 1.68 -29.08 6.20
C THR A 127 3.18 -29.26 5.97
N SER A 128 3.99 -28.84 6.95
CA SER A 128 5.41 -29.18 7.04
C SER A 128 5.69 -29.74 8.43
N GLY A 129 5.92 -31.06 8.50
CA GLY A 129 5.96 -31.77 9.77
C GLY A 129 4.62 -31.67 10.52
N SER A 130 4.65 -31.19 11.76
CA SER A 130 3.46 -30.98 12.60
C SER A 130 2.79 -29.63 12.42
N TYR A 131 3.35 -28.73 11.60
CA TYR A 131 2.86 -27.37 11.46
C TYR A 131 2.06 -27.17 10.18
N LYS A 132 1.01 -26.35 10.25
CA LYS A 132 0.30 -25.87 9.07
C LYS A 132 1.13 -24.79 8.37
N ARG A 133 1.03 -24.75 7.05
CA ARG A 133 1.74 -23.82 6.16
C ARG A 133 0.74 -23.08 5.29
N ALA A 134 1.01 -21.82 5.03
CA ALA A 134 0.29 -21.02 4.04
C ALA A 134 1.27 -20.56 2.97
N THR A 135 1.08 -21.03 1.74
CA THR A 135 1.75 -20.53 0.55
C THR A 135 0.89 -19.42 -0.04
N VAL A 136 1.44 -18.20 -0.10
CA VAL A 136 0.77 -17.03 -0.67
C VAL A 136 1.47 -16.67 -1.99
N VAL A 137 0.68 -16.51 -3.05
CA VAL A 137 1.15 -16.09 -4.38
C VAL A 137 0.34 -14.87 -4.80
N ILE A 138 1.00 -13.83 -5.30
CA ILE A 138 0.34 -12.68 -5.95
C ILE A 138 0.71 -12.77 -7.43
N GLN A 139 -0.27 -12.95 -8.32
CA GLN A 139 -0.01 -13.17 -9.76
C GLN A 139 0.35 -11.85 -10.45
N HIS A 140 1.45 -11.20 -10.02
CA HIS A 140 1.81 -9.84 -10.36
C HIS A 140 3.27 -9.73 -10.82
N VAL A 141 3.56 -8.75 -11.67
CA VAL A 141 4.92 -8.37 -12.07
C VAL A 141 5.78 -7.89 -10.89
N MET A 142 7.10 -7.98 -11.03
CA MET A 142 8.06 -7.45 -10.05
C MET A 142 9.05 -6.56 -10.77
N GLY A 143 8.87 -5.24 -10.72
CA GLY A 143 9.82 -4.23 -11.19
C GLY A 143 10.47 -4.57 -12.53
N ALA A 144 11.80 -4.47 -12.59
CA ALA A 144 12.60 -4.75 -13.78
C ALA A 144 12.41 -6.16 -14.37
N ASN A 145 11.79 -7.09 -13.63
CA ASN A 145 11.55 -8.47 -14.07
C ASN A 145 10.19 -8.67 -14.77
N GLY A 146 9.40 -7.61 -15.04
CA GLY A 146 8.08 -7.78 -15.64
C GLY A 146 7.57 -6.60 -16.46
N LEU A 147 8.27 -6.26 -17.55
CA LEU A 147 7.89 -5.31 -18.64
C LEU A 147 8.74 -4.03 -18.80
N ASP A 148 10.04 -4.07 -18.44
CA ASP A 148 11.01 -3.13 -19.05
C ASP A 148 11.27 -3.49 -20.52
N ALA A 149 10.25 -3.24 -21.35
CA ALA A 149 10.39 -2.93 -22.77
C ALA A 149 9.27 -1.98 -23.22
N GLY A 150 9.06 -0.89 -22.47
CA GLY A 150 8.67 0.39 -23.04
C GLY A 150 7.20 0.59 -23.36
N THR A 151 6.45 1.01 -22.34
CA THR A 151 5.78 2.32 -22.34
C THR A 151 5.46 2.65 -20.88
N PRO A 152 5.94 3.78 -20.33
CA PRO A 152 5.49 4.21 -19.00
C PRO A 152 3.98 4.40 -19.04
N ASP A 153 3.27 3.82 -18.07
CA ASP A 153 1.83 3.95 -17.92
C ASP A 153 1.46 5.32 -17.33
N ALA A 154 1.98 6.37 -17.97
CA ALA A 154 1.95 7.77 -17.53
C ALA A 154 0.53 8.33 -17.35
N ALA A 155 -0.50 7.60 -17.81
CA ALA A 155 -1.89 8.02 -17.69
C ALA A 155 -2.48 7.74 -16.29
N ALA A 156 -1.98 6.75 -15.55
CA ALA A 156 -2.49 6.45 -14.21
C ALA A 156 -1.87 7.36 -13.12
N ASP A 157 -0.58 7.68 -13.25
CA ASP A 157 0.16 8.44 -12.24
C ASP A 157 -0.22 9.92 -12.19
N ALA A 158 -0.61 10.51 -13.32
CA ALA A 158 -1.06 11.89 -13.39
C ALA A 158 -2.31 12.16 -12.50
N ALA A 159 -3.08 11.13 -12.18
CA ALA A 159 -4.28 11.26 -11.34
C ALA A 159 -3.97 11.25 -9.82
N MET A 160 -2.84 10.67 -9.39
CA MET A 160 -2.45 10.65 -7.97
C MET A 160 -1.85 11.99 -7.54
N ASP A 161 -1.05 12.63 -8.40
CA ASP A 161 -0.44 13.92 -8.08
C ASP A 161 -1.48 15.06 -8.12
N ALA A 162 -2.50 14.94 -8.98
CA ALA A 162 -3.63 15.87 -9.04
C ALA A 162 -4.64 15.75 -7.88
N ALA A 163 -4.58 14.66 -7.10
CA ALA A 163 -5.48 14.42 -5.98
C ALA A 163 -4.95 14.93 -4.64
N LYS A 164 -3.80 15.62 -4.63
CA LYS A 164 -3.34 16.34 -3.43
C LYS A 164 -4.26 17.55 -3.26
N PRO A 165 -5.15 17.60 -2.25
CA PRO A 165 -5.89 18.82 -2.00
C PRO A 165 -4.86 19.88 -1.65
N ASP A 166 -4.77 20.91 -2.50
CA ASP A 166 -4.07 22.14 -2.16
C ASP A 166 -4.54 22.51 -0.76
N ALA A 167 -3.60 22.51 0.19
CA ALA A 167 -3.88 22.89 1.56
C ALA A 167 -4.31 24.37 1.54
N ALA A 168 -5.60 24.59 1.38
CA ALA A 168 -6.24 25.87 1.53
C ALA A 168 -6.21 26.23 3.03
N GLY A 169 -5.42 27.27 3.33
CA GLY A 169 -5.32 27.92 4.63
C GLY A 169 -4.08 28.82 4.61
N ASP A 170 -4.24 30.05 4.11
CA ASP A 170 -4.33 31.29 4.91
C ASP A 170 -2.93 31.84 5.26
N ALA A 171 -2.61 33.12 5.22
CA ALA A 171 -3.29 34.34 4.84
C ALA A 171 -2.21 35.44 4.75
N ALA A 172 -2.42 36.40 3.85
CA ALA A 172 -1.87 37.77 3.85
C ALA A 172 -0.36 37.95 4.14
N ASP A 173 0.44 38.00 3.07
CA ASP A 173 1.56 38.95 3.04
C ASP A 173 1.39 39.87 1.83
N ALA A 174 1.27 41.16 2.13
CA ALA A 174 1.02 42.21 1.17
C ALA A 174 2.32 42.97 0.95
N GLY A 175 2.88 42.80 -0.25
CA GLY A 175 3.81 43.75 -0.82
C GLY A 175 5.18 43.18 -1.12
N ASP A 176 5.36 42.69 -2.34
CA ASP A 176 6.55 43.11 -3.07
C ASP A 176 6.25 43.22 -4.56
N ALA A 177 6.53 44.39 -5.10
CA ALA A 177 6.30 44.76 -6.47
C ALA A 177 7.64 44.84 -7.18
N GLY A 178 7.90 43.87 -8.05
CA GLY A 178 8.88 43.99 -9.10
C GLY A 178 9.95 42.90 -9.09
N ASP A 179 9.71 41.86 -9.88
CA ASP A 179 10.78 41.42 -10.77
C ASP A 179 10.18 40.90 -12.07
N ALA A 180 10.51 41.59 -13.15
CA ALA A 180 10.11 41.27 -14.50
C ALA A 180 11.34 40.72 -15.20
N GLY A 181 11.39 39.41 -15.35
CA GLY A 181 12.29 38.75 -16.28
C GLY A 181 13.06 37.60 -15.68
N ASP A 182 12.60 36.39 -15.96
CA ASP A 182 13.43 35.48 -16.74
C ASP A 182 12.53 34.44 -17.40
N GLY A 183 12.68 34.27 -18.71
CA GLY A 183 12.00 33.25 -19.51
C GLY A 183 12.66 31.90 -19.25
N GLY A 184 12.58 31.43 -18.00
CA GLY A 184 13.13 30.18 -17.53
C GLY A 184 12.46 29.01 -18.25
N ASP A 185 13.23 28.41 -19.15
CA ASP A 185 13.04 27.12 -19.77
C ASP A 185 12.28 26.17 -18.84
N ALA A 186 11.00 25.92 -19.17
CA ALA A 186 10.18 24.89 -18.53
C ALA A 186 10.68 23.54 -19.02
N GLY A 187 11.89 23.17 -18.60
CA GLY A 187 12.40 21.82 -18.69
C GLY A 187 11.42 20.93 -17.95
N ALA A 188 10.60 20.21 -18.72
CA ALA A 188 9.81 19.12 -18.19
C ALA A 188 10.80 18.12 -17.58
N GLU A 189 11.01 18.21 -16.28
CA GLU A 189 11.66 17.20 -15.47
C GLU A 189 10.97 15.88 -15.82
N ALA A 190 11.64 15.06 -16.63
CA ALA A 190 11.12 13.76 -17.02
C ALA A 190 10.93 12.98 -15.72
N GLY A 191 9.67 12.88 -15.26
CA GLY A 191 9.32 12.22 -14.00
C GLY A 191 9.99 10.86 -13.96
N ALA A 192 10.79 10.62 -12.91
CA ALA A 192 11.45 9.34 -12.74
C ALA A 192 10.37 8.25 -12.75
N ALA A 193 10.46 7.32 -13.71
CA ALA A 193 9.46 6.26 -13.85
C ALA A 193 9.30 5.52 -12.52
N GLN A 194 8.07 5.45 -12.02
CA GLN A 194 7.78 4.77 -10.77
C GLN A 194 7.91 3.25 -10.96
N VAL A 195 8.71 2.59 -10.11
CA VAL A 195 8.92 1.14 -10.20
C VAL A 195 7.69 0.41 -9.68
N HIS A 196 7.09 -0.43 -10.52
CA HIS A 196 5.86 -1.17 -10.21
C HIS A 196 6.14 -2.60 -9.74
N TYR A 197 5.83 -2.90 -8.47
CA TYR A 197 6.03 -4.22 -7.86
C TYR A 197 5.27 -4.36 -6.54
N ILE A 198 5.13 -5.62 -6.08
CA ILE A 198 4.61 -5.95 -4.75
C ILE A 198 5.70 -5.75 -3.71
N THR A 199 5.47 -4.87 -2.73
CA THR A 199 6.45 -4.57 -1.68
C THR A 199 6.35 -5.55 -0.53
N THR A 200 5.13 -5.95 -0.16
CA THR A 200 4.88 -6.62 1.11
C THR A 200 3.76 -7.65 0.98
N ILE A 201 3.93 -8.82 1.61
CA ILE A 201 2.84 -9.77 1.86
C ILE A 201 2.78 -10.03 3.37
N TYR A 202 1.59 -10.01 3.94
CA TYR A 202 1.39 -10.39 5.34
C TYR A 202 0.08 -11.14 5.58
N LEU A 203 0.05 -11.90 6.68
CA LEU A 203 -1.09 -12.68 7.11
C LEU A 203 -1.59 -12.15 8.45
N ARG A 204 -2.90 -11.91 8.54
CA ARG A 204 -3.60 -11.70 9.81
C ARG A 204 -4.42 -12.93 10.17
N ALA A 205 -4.49 -13.26 11.45
CA ALA A 205 -5.31 -14.34 11.98
C ALA A 205 -5.77 -14.04 13.40
N ALA A 206 -6.86 -14.67 13.84
CA ALA A 206 -7.27 -14.67 15.22
C ALA A 206 -6.35 -15.59 16.05
N VAL A 207 -5.59 -15.03 16.98
CA VAL A 207 -4.78 -15.75 17.96
C VAL A 207 -5.24 -15.30 19.35
N ASP A 208 -5.67 -16.25 20.18
CA ASP A 208 -6.24 -15.98 21.51
C ASP A 208 -7.36 -14.91 21.50
N GLY A 209 -8.20 -14.95 20.45
CA GLY A 209 -9.31 -14.01 20.25
C GLY A 209 -8.90 -12.61 19.77
N LYS A 210 -7.64 -12.39 19.38
CA LYS A 210 -7.13 -11.11 18.88
C LYS A 210 -6.68 -11.23 17.43
N ASP A 211 -7.05 -10.26 16.60
CA ASP A 211 -6.49 -10.11 15.27
C ASP A 211 -4.99 -9.78 15.37
N THR A 212 -4.16 -10.68 14.87
CA THR A 212 -2.70 -10.66 15.04
C THR A 212 -2.02 -10.93 13.70
N VAL A 213 -0.95 -10.21 13.40
CA VAL A 213 -0.09 -10.50 12.25
C VAL A 213 0.74 -11.74 12.55
N VAL A 214 0.44 -12.83 11.85
CA VAL A 214 1.07 -14.15 12.06
C VAL A 214 2.19 -14.47 11.07
N GLY A 215 2.41 -13.60 10.10
CA GLY A 215 3.50 -13.69 9.13
C GLY A 215 3.61 -12.42 8.31
N LEU A 216 4.83 -11.99 8.00
CA LEU A 216 5.10 -10.85 7.13
C LEU A 216 6.41 -11.07 6.37
N TRP A 217 6.40 -10.71 5.09
CA TRP A 217 7.59 -10.70 4.24
C TRP A 217 7.62 -9.42 3.38
N GLU A 218 8.81 -8.88 3.18
CA GLU A 218 9.08 -7.71 2.35
C GLU A 218 9.94 -8.13 1.16
N PHE A 219 9.60 -7.61 -0.02
CA PHE A 219 10.28 -7.89 -1.27
C PHE A 219 11.11 -6.71 -1.76
N ALA A 220 12.14 -7.01 -2.54
CA ALA A 220 12.79 -6.06 -3.42
C ALA A 220 12.13 -6.09 -4.81
N SER A 221 12.17 -4.98 -5.53
CA SER A 221 11.66 -4.91 -6.92
C SER A 221 12.38 -5.84 -7.90
N THR A 222 13.55 -6.35 -7.52
CA THR A 222 14.36 -7.32 -8.29
C THR A 222 14.06 -8.77 -7.95
N ASP A 223 13.14 -9.04 -7.02
CA ASP A 223 12.75 -10.41 -6.69
C ASP A 223 11.98 -11.08 -7.84
N ALA A 224 11.88 -12.41 -7.79
CA ALA A 224 11.25 -13.19 -8.85
C ALA A 224 9.73 -12.97 -8.88
N ALA A 225 9.18 -12.75 -10.08
CA ALA A 225 7.74 -12.78 -10.33
C ALA A 225 7.26 -14.23 -10.61
N PRO A 226 6.03 -14.61 -10.22
CA PRO A 226 5.17 -13.88 -9.29
C PRO A 226 5.72 -13.96 -7.85
N PRO A 227 5.60 -12.89 -7.03
CA PRO A 227 6.06 -12.93 -5.65
C PRO A 227 5.32 -14.01 -4.85
N THR A 228 6.09 -14.92 -4.26
CA THR A 228 5.58 -16.12 -3.60
C THR A 228 6.26 -16.35 -2.25
N VAL A 229 5.49 -16.55 -1.18
CA VAL A 229 6.00 -16.75 0.19
C VAL A 229 5.32 -17.94 0.88
N ASN A 230 6.10 -18.74 1.61
CA ASN A 230 5.59 -19.78 2.49
C ASN A 230 5.74 -19.39 3.96
N PHE A 231 4.62 -19.25 4.65
CA PHE A 231 4.55 -18.97 6.10
C PHE A 231 4.29 -20.24 6.90
N THR A 232 4.97 -20.40 8.04
CA THR A 232 4.58 -21.37 9.07
C THR A 232 3.57 -20.74 10.01
N LEU A 233 2.39 -21.35 10.13
CA LEU A 233 1.32 -20.82 10.96
C LEU A 233 1.49 -21.28 12.42
N PRO A 234 1.21 -20.40 13.40
CA PRO A 234 1.04 -20.79 14.80
C PRO A 234 -0.01 -21.89 14.99
N ALA A 235 0.16 -22.69 16.04
CA ALA A 235 -0.84 -23.69 16.42
C ALA A 235 -2.18 -23.02 16.77
N GLY A 236 -3.29 -23.67 16.42
CA GLY A 236 -4.64 -23.18 16.72
C GLY A 236 -5.18 -22.14 15.73
N VAL A 237 -4.39 -21.64 14.78
CA VAL A 237 -4.89 -20.77 13.71
C VAL A 237 -5.86 -21.55 12.81
N THR A 238 -7.12 -21.12 12.80
CA THR A 238 -8.22 -21.73 12.02
C THR A 238 -8.65 -20.88 10.83
N THR A 239 -8.38 -19.58 10.84
CA THR A 239 -8.70 -18.65 9.76
C THR A 239 -7.54 -17.69 9.53
N VAL A 240 -7.27 -17.34 8.27
CA VAL A 240 -6.30 -16.31 7.90
C VAL A 240 -6.90 -15.34 6.88
N THR A 241 -6.47 -14.09 6.92
CA THR A 241 -6.67 -13.12 5.84
C THR A 241 -5.30 -12.74 5.31
N ALA A 242 -5.08 -12.90 4.02
CA ALA A 242 -3.82 -12.50 3.38
C ALA A 242 -3.96 -11.09 2.80
N TYR A 243 -2.88 -10.33 2.92
CA TYR A 243 -2.76 -8.98 2.42
C TYR A 243 -1.52 -8.86 1.55
N GLU A 244 -1.59 -8.00 0.54
CA GLU A 244 -0.44 -7.55 -0.22
C GLU A 244 -0.46 -6.02 -0.38
N SER A 245 0.72 -5.42 -0.49
CA SER A 245 0.89 -4.00 -0.83
C SER A 245 1.65 -3.86 -2.14
N CYS A 246 1.05 -3.15 -3.10
CA CYS A 246 1.64 -2.78 -4.37
C CYS A 246 2.01 -1.29 -4.38
N THR A 247 3.14 -0.96 -4.98
CA THR A 247 3.66 0.42 -5.10
C THR A 247 2.70 1.39 -5.81
N LEU A 248 1.91 0.90 -6.77
CA LEU A 248 0.96 1.72 -7.54
C LEU A 248 -0.50 1.48 -7.13
N HIS A 249 -0.84 0.25 -6.75
CA HIS A 249 -2.23 -0.16 -6.56
C HIS A 249 -2.68 -0.22 -5.10
N GLY A 250 -1.80 0.11 -4.17
CA GLY A 250 -2.13 0.18 -2.74
C GLY A 250 -2.24 -1.19 -2.10
N LEU A 251 -3.08 -1.30 -1.07
CA LEU A 251 -3.23 -2.50 -0.25
C LEU A 251 -4.47 -3.30 -0.64
N TRP A 252 -4.27 -4.59 -0.90
CA TRP A 252 -5.31 -5.56 -1.21
C TRP A 252 -5.36 -6.69 -0.18
N LYS A 253 -6.52 -7.35 -0.09
CA LYS A 253 -6.72 -8.50 0.77
C LYS A 253 -7.64 -9.57 0.17
N THR A 254 -7.52 -10.76 0.72
CA THR A 254 -8.51 -11.82 0.56
C THR A 254 -9.71 -11.60 1.48
N GLU A 255 -10.77 -12.37 1.24
CA GLU A 255 -11.71 -12.69 2.32
C GLU A 255 -11.04 -13.59 3.37
N ALA A 256 -11.68 -13.78 4.53
CA ALA A 256 -11.17 -14.71 5.54
C ALA A 256 -11.22 -16.16 5.00
N LEU A 257 -10.08 -16.84 5.02
CA LEU A 257 -9.90 -18.20 4.50
C LEU A 257 -9.78 -19.19 5.66
N THR A 258 -10.53 -20.28 5.60
CA THR A 258 -10.43 -21.38 6.57
C THR A 258 -9.17 -22.20 6.31
N VAL A 259 -8.38 -22.41 7.37
CA VAL A 259 -7.16 -23.21 7.31
C VAL A 259 -7.52 -24.69 7.46
N THR A 260 -7.57 -25.40 6.33
CA THR A 260 -7.79 -26.84 6.26
C THR A 260 -6.55 -27.61 6.64
#